data_AF-A0A1I6D9T3-F1
#
_entry.id   AF-A0A1I6D9T3-F1
#
_cell.length_a   1.000
_cell.length_b   1.000
_cell.length_c   1.000
_cell.angle_alpha   90.00
_cell.angle_beta   90.00
_cell.angle_gamma   90.00
#
_symmetry.space_group_name_H-M   'P 1'
#
loop_
_entity.id
_entity.type
_entity.pdbx_description
1 polymer ?
#
loop_
_entity_poly.entity_id
_entity_poly.type
_entity_poly.pdbx_seq_one_letter_code
_entity_poly.pdbx_strand_id
1 'polypeptide(L)' 'MARTFGISSIPTPMVVRDGVVVCAQPCALPAAALEELITWAGEHDMDQARAEARPHL' A
#
# COMPACT_ATOMS: atom_id res chain seq x y z
N MET A 1 10.34 -2.61 -13.14
CA MET A 1 9.24 -2.77 -12.17
C MET A 1 8.95 -1.49 -11.37
N ALA A 2 9.93 -0.69 -10.90
CA ALA A 2 9.63 0.53 -10.11
C ALA A 2 8.95 1.69 -10.86
N ARG A 3 9.30 1.93 -12.14
CA ARG A 3 8.73 3.05 -12.94
C ARG A 3 7.23 2.94 -13.21
N THR A 4 6.69 1.72 -13.24
CA THR A 4 5.25 1.45 -13.50
C THR A 4 4.36 1.97 -12.38
N PHE A 5 4.91 2.12 -11.16
CA PHE A 5 4.18 2.57 -9.97
C PHE A 5 4.42 4.04 -9.60
N GLY A 6 5.09 4.83 -10.47
CA GLY A 6 5.36 6.25 -10.19
C GLY A 6 6.34 6.52 -9.04
N ILE A 7 7.13 5.51 -8.63
CA ILE A 7 8.09 5.63 -7.52
C ILE A 7 9.22 6.60 -7.91
N SER A 8 9.30 7.75 -7.24
CA SER A 8 10.33 8.79 -7.45
C SER A 8 11.39 8.84 -6.35
N SER A 9 11.17 8.16 -5.22
CA SER A 9 12.12 8.05 -4.09
C SER A 9 12.36 6.59 -3.70
N ILE A 10 13.59 6.28 -3.33
CA ILE A 10 13.98 4.95 -2.83
C ILE A 10 14.45 5.10 -1.37
N PRO A 11 13.92 4.32 -0.41
CA PRO A 11 12.86 3.30 -0.56
C PRO A 11 11.43 3.85 -0.45
N THR A 12 10.51 3.33 -1.28
CA THR A 12 9.04 3.50 -1.12
C THR A 12 8.42 2.14 -0.80
N PRO A 13 8.11 1.84 0.47
CA PRO A 13 7.37 0.64 0.84
C PRO A 13 5.96 0.65 0.21
N MET A 14 5.57 -0.50 -0.33
CA MET A 14 4.28 -0.72 -0.99
C MET A 14 3.65 -2.02 -0.49
N VAL A 15 2.34 -1.97 -0.20
CA VAL A 15 1.53 -3.14 0.15
C VAL A 15 0.60 -3.47 -1.00
N VAL A 16 0.71 -4.68 -1.53
CA VAL A 16 -0.17 -5.21 -2.59
C VAL A 16 -0.90 -6.43 -2.04
N ARG A 17 -2.24 -6.40 -2.09
CA ARG A 17 -3.10 -7.52 -1.65
C ARG A 17 -4.16 -7.78 -2.71
N ASP A 18 -4.30 -9.03 -3.13
CA ASP A 18 -5.24 -9.49 -4.16
C ASP A 18 -5.20 -8.67 -5.47
N GLY A 19 -4.00 -8.21 -5.86
CA GLY A 19 -3.78 -7.39 -7.05
C GLY A 19 -4.10 -5.90 -6.89
N VAL A 20 -4.49 -5.45 -5.69
CA VAL A 20 -4.78 -4.05 -5.37
C VAL A 20 -3.63 -3.45 -4.55
N VAL A 21 -3.18 -2.25 -4.93
CA VAL A 21 -2.24 -1.47 -4.13
C VAL A 21 -3.01 -0.79 -3.00
N VAL A 22 -2.74 -1.19 -1.77
CA VAL A 22 -3.49 -0.73 -0.58
C VAL A 22 -2.76 0.41 0.14
N CYS A 23 -1.44 0.48 0.00
CA CYS A 23 -0.62 1.54 0.57
C CYS A 23 0.65 1.73 -0.26
N ALA A 24 1.05 2.99 -0.45
CA ALA A 24 2.32 3.39 -1.02
C ALA A 24 2.79 4.67 -0.32
N GLN A 25 3.55 4.53 0.76
CA GLN A 25 4.06 5.67 1.52
C GLN A 25 5.54 5.90 1.18
N PRO A 26 5.90 7.07 0.63
CA PRO A 26 7.28 7.40 0.34
C PRO A 26 8.00 7.85 1.61
N CYS A 27 8.68 6.93 2.29
CA CYS A 27 9.81 7.18 3.20
C CYS A 27 10.29 5.87 3.83
N ALA A 28 11.46 5.89 4.47
CA ALA A 28 11.90 4.80 5.33
C ALA A 28 10.94 4.61 6.51
N LEU A 29 10.33 3.42 6.64
CA LEU A 29 9.52 3.06 7.79
C LEU A 29 10.41 2.54 8.93
N PRO A 30 10.25 3.03 10.18
CA PRO A 30 10.80 2.38 11.37
C PRO A 30 10.23 0.96 11.54
N ALA A 31 10.96 0.06 12.19
CA ALA A 31 10.57 -1.35 12.34
C ALA A 31 9.19 -1.53 13.00
N ALA A 32 8.90 -0.80 14.08
CA ALA A 32 7.59 -0.86 14.74
C ALA A 32 6.43 -0.44 13.81
N ALA A 33 6.63 0.63 13.03
CA ALA A 33 5.64 1.07 12.05
C ALA A 33 5.45 0.05 10.91
N LEU A 34 6.51 -0.70 10.56
CA LEU A 34 6.42 -1.77 9.57
C LEU A 34 5.59 -2.95 10.11
N GLU A 35 5.77 -3.33 11.37
CA GLU A 35 4.98 -4.38 12.03
C GLU A 35 3.49 -3.99 12.13
N GLU A 36 3.21 -2.74 12.50
CA GLU A 36 1.85 -2.18 12.48
C GLU A 36 1.25 -2.20 11.07
N LEU A 37 2.02 -1.80 10.05
CA LEU A 37 1.57 -1.82 8.66
C LEU A 37 1.25 -3.24 8.17
N ILE A 38 2.06 -4.23 8.54
CA ILE A 38 1.82 -5.65 8.21
C ILE A 38 0.53 -6.13 8.88
N THR A 39 0.34 -5.80 10.16
CA THR A 39 -0.84 -6.19 10.94
C THR A 39 -2.11 -5.58 10.34
N TRP A 40 -2.08 -4.25 10.13
CA TRP A 40 -3.17 -3.52 9.47
C TRP A 40 -3.48 -4.10 8.09
N ALA A 41 -2.47 -4.38 7.26
CA ALA A 41 -2.67 -4.93 5.92
C ALA A 41 -3.33 -6.31 5.93
N GLY A 42 -3.11 -7.10 6.98
CA GLY A 42 -3.78 -8.39 7.19
C GLY A 42 -5.25 -8.24 7.58
N GLU A 43 -5.56 -7.28 8.45
CA GLU A 43 -6.91 -7.04 8.98
C GLU A 43 -7.78 -6.13 8.10
N HIS A 44 -7.17 -5.38 7.17
CA HIS A 44 -7.85 -4.41 6.33
C HIS A 44 -8.93 -5.05 5.43
N ASP A 45 -10.09 -4.41 5.37
CA ASP A 45 -11.24 -4.85 4.57
C ASP A 45 -11.00 -4.59 3.07
N MET A 46 -10.87 -5.68 2.31
CA MET A 46 -10.59 -5.62 0.88
C MET A 46 -11.83 -5.28 0.04
N ASP A 47 -13.05 -5.50 0.53
CA ASP A 47 -14.27 -5.11 -0.19
C ASP A 47 -14.42 -3.60 -0.17
N GLN A 48 -14.14 -2.97 0.98
CA GLN A 48 -14.06 -1.52 1.09
C GLN A 48 -12.92 -0.96 0.22
N ALA A 49 -11.71 -1.52 0.31
CA ALA A 49 -10.57 -1.06 -0.49
C ALA A 49 -10.84 -1.12 -2.01
N ARG A 50 -11.53 -2.16 -2.49
CA ARG A 50 -11.95 -2.27 -3.91
C ARG A 50 -13.00 -1.22 -4.27
N ALA A 51 -13.91 -0.89 -3.36
CA ALA A 51 -14.92 0.14 -3.59
C ALA A 51 -14.29 1.53 -3.74
N GLU A 52 -13.28 1.85 -2.92
CA GLU A 52 -12.53 3.11 -2.97
C GLU A 52 -11.61 3.21 -4.20
N ALA A 53 -11.01 2.08 -4.62
CA ALA A 53 -10.17 2.04 -5.82
C ALA A 53 -10.97 2.23 -7.13
N ARG A 54 -12.31 2.08 -7.09
CA ARG A 54 -13.15 2.29 -8.27
C ARG A 54 -13.25 3.79 -8.56
N PRO A 55 -12.89 4.26 -9.77
CA PRO A 55 -12.93 5.67 -10.10
C PRO A 55 -14.36 6.21 -9.88
N HIS A 56 -14.46 7.29 -9.10
CA HIS A 56 -15.69 8.06 -8.97
C HIS A 56 -15.94 8.77 -10.30
N LEU A 57 -16.88 8.25 -11.10
CA LEU A 57 -17.42 8.92 -12.29
C LEU A 57 -18.50 9.92 -11.89
#